data_AF-A0A938VPR7-F1
#
_entry.id   AF-A0A938VPR7-F1
#
_cell.length_a   1.000
_cell.length_b   1.000
_cell.length_c   1.000
_cell.angle_alpha   90.00
_cell.angle_beta   90.00
_cell.angle_gamma   90.00
#
_symmetry.space_group_name_H-M   'P 1'
#
loop_
_entity.id
_entity.type
_entity.pdbx_description
1 polymer ?
#
loop_
_entity_poly.entity_id
_entity_poly.type
_entity_poly.pdbx_seq_one_letter_code
_entity_poly.pdbx_strand_id
1 'polypeptide(L)'
;MSFDSSWRRTYVALAVAMSVTSLDNGFGYPYIPLLLRDLGVSDPAEERIWAGVVFSVIELTFALSAPLWGLLADRIGRKPMVLRPTLLGGATIIAATFTASAPQLAAVLALHGLLTGQPWHASRWRP
;
A
#
# COMPACT_ATOMS: atom_id res chain seq x y z
N MET A 1 33.57 -8.73 -6.08
CA MET A 1 32.50 -7.80 -5.66
C MET A 1 32.31 -6.80 -6.80
N SER A 2 31.59 -7.19 -7.85
CA SER A 2 31.48 -6.39 -9.07
C SER A 2 30.44 -5.29 -8.89
N PHE A 3 30.90 -4.05 -8.77
CA PHE A 3 30.08 -2.87 -9.01
C PHE A 3 29.81 -2.79 -10.51
N ASP A 4 28.80 -3.53 -10.98
CA ASP A 4 28.32 -3.41 -12.35
C ASP A 4 27.68 -2.02 -12.55
N SER A 5 27.82 -1.49 -13.77
CA SER A 5 27.47 -0.16 -14.27
C SER A 5 25.98 0.26 -14.14
N SER A 6 25.18 -0.48 -13.38
CA SER A 6 23.72 -0.40 -13.31
C SER A 6 23.17 0.34 -12.08
N TRP A 7 24.00 1.05 -11.31
CA TRP A 7 23.54 1.82 -10.14
C TRP A 7 22.50 2.87 -10.52
N ARG A 8 22.67 3.56 -11.66
CA ARG A 8 21.69 4.52 -12.20
C ARG A 8 20.38 3.83 -12.55
N ARG A 9 20.43 2.64 -13.16
CA ARG A 9 19.24 1.85 -13.50
C ARG A 9 18.51 1.37 -12.25
N THR A 10 19.25 0.92 -11.25
CA THR A 10 18.67 0.52 -9.95
C THR A 10 18.04 1.73 -9.26
N TYR A 11 18.73 2.87 -9.24
CA TYR A 11 18.22 4.09 -8.63
C TYR A 11 16.95 4.59 -9.33
N VAL A 12 16.95 4.65 -10.67
CA VAL A 12 15.76 5.02 -11.46
C VAL A 12 14.62 4.03 -11.23
N ALA A 13 14.89 2.72 -11.18
CA ALA A 13 13.86 1.73 -10.89
C ALA A 13 13.25 1.91 -9.50
N LEU A 14 14.06 2.20 -8.48
CA LEU A 14 13.58 2.51 -7.13
C LEU A 14 12.79 3.81 -7.11
N ALA A 15 13.26 4.86 -7.78
CA ALA A 15 12.58 6.14 -7.87
C ALA A 15 11.20 5.99 -8.52
N VAL A 16 11.11 5.26 -9.65
CA VAL A 16 9.84 4.97 -10.32
C VAL A 16 8.91 4.17 -9.42
N ALA A 17 9.40 3.11 -8.76
CA ALA A 17 8.60 2.32 -7.84
C ALA A 17 8.03 3.16 -6.68
N MET A 18 8.85 4.05 -6.10
CA MET A 18 8.41 4.95 -5.04
C MET A 18 7.39 5.96 -5.55
N SER A 19 7.60 6.57 -6.73
CA SER A 19 6.64 7.48 -7.34
C SER A 19 5.30 6.80 -7.62
N VAL A 20 5.30 5.59 -8.15
CA VAL A 20 4.07 4.81 -8.41
C VAL A 20 3.34 4.52 -7.10
N THR A 21 4.07 4.14 -6.05
CA THR A 21 3.48 3.89 -4.72
C THR A 21 2.89 5.17 -4.10
N SER A 22 3.53 6.33 -4.31
CA SER A 22 2.97 7.61 -3.85
C SER A 22 1.71 8.02 -4.62
N LEU A 23 1.66 7.74 -5.94
CA LEU A 23 0.47 7.98 -6.74
C LEU A 23 -0.69 7.09 -6.30
N ASP A 24 -0.42 5.80 -6.12
CA ASP A 24 -1.37 4.80 -5.59
C ASP A 24 -2.01 5.28 -4.28
N ASN A 25 -1.19 5.69 -3.31
CA ASN A 25 -1.67 6.24 -2.03
C ASN A 25 -2.51 7.50 -2.24
N GLY A 26 -2.11 8.39 -3.16
CA GLY A 26 -2.85 9.61 -3.47
C GLY A 26 -4.23 9.37 -4.09
N PHE A 27 -4.38 8.33 -4.91
CA PHE A 27 -5.66 7.96 -5.53
C PHE A 27 -6.58 7.15 -4.60
N GLY A 28 -6.02 6.44 -3.61
CA GLY A 28 -6.82 5.68 -2.64
C GLY A 28 -7.83 6.54 -1.87
N TYR A 29 -7.41 7.70 -1.34
CA TYR A 29 -8.26 8.55 -0.50
C TYR A 29 -9.56 9.06 -1.16
N PRO A 30 -9.56 9.61 -2.39
CA PRO A 30 -10.81 10.05 -3.03
C PRO A 30 -11.67 8.90 -3.59
N TYR A 31 -11.13 7.69 -3.72
CA TYR A 31 -11.84 6.56 -4.33
C TYR A 31 -12.76 5.82 -3.34
N ILE A 32 -12.40 5.85 -2.05
CA ILE A 32 -13.14 5.14 -0.99
C ILE A 32 -14.60 5.60 -0.85
N PRO A 33 -14.88 6.92 -0.78
CA PRO A 33 -16.26 7.40 -0.70
C PRO A 33 -17.06 7.10 -1.97
N LEU A 34 -16.41 7.12 -3.13
CA LEU A 34 -17.03 6.81 -4.42
C LEU A 34 -17.47 5.33 -4.48
N LEU A 35 -16.59 4.41 -4.08
CA LEU A 35 -16.90 2.98 -3.97
C LEU A 35 -18.05 2.72 -2.98
N LEU A 36 -18.06 3.40 -1.83
CA LEU A 36 -19.14 3.23 -0.84
C LEU A 36 -20.51 3.65 -1.40
N ARG A 37 -20.56 4.70 -2.22
CA ARG A 37 -21.78 5.12 -2.91
C ARG A 37 -22.24 4.11 -3.97
N ASP A 38 -21.30 3.59 -4.77
CA ASP A 38 -21.61 2.54 -5.76
C ASP A 38 -22.10 1.24 -5.09
N LEU A 39 -21.66 0.98 -3.86
CA LEU A 39 -22.12 -0.14 -3.03
C LEU A 39 -23.50 0.08 -2.38
N GLY A 40 -24.16 1.20 -2.67
CA GLY A 40 -25.52 1.49 -2.21
C GLY A 40 -25.62 2.18 -0.85
N VAL A 41 -24.48 2.58 -0.24
CA VAL A 41 -24.48 3.40 0.98
C VAL A 41 -24.91 4.83 0.62
N SER A 42 -26.22 5.04 0.61
CA SER A 42 -26.85 6.28 0.17
C SER A 42 -27.06 7.28 1.32
N ASP A 43 -26.98 6.81 2.57
CA ASP A 43 -27.08 7.66 3.75
C ASP A 43 -25.72 8.35 4.02
N PRO A 44 -25.65 9.70 3.98
CA PRO A 44 -24.44 10.45 4.26
C PRO A 44 -23.82 10.15 5.64
N ALA A 45 -24.64 9.76 6.63
CA ALA A 45 -24.13 9.41 7.97
C ALA A 45 -23.40 8.06 7.94
N GLU A 46 -23.96 7.08 7.26
CA GLU A 46 -23.37 5.75 7.10
C GLU A 46 -22.11 5.79 6.22
N GLU A 47 -22.11 6.58 5.14
CA GLU A 47 -20.94 6.81 4.27
C GLU A 47 -19.74 7.32 5.09
N ARG A 48 -19.97 8.30 5.97
CA ARG A 48 -18.89 8.89 6.80
C ARG A 48 -18.33 7.91 7.83
N ILE A 49 -19.18 7.07 8.42
CA ILE A 49 -18.74 6.04 9.37
C ILE A 49 -17.89 5.01 8.64
N TRP A 50 -18.36 4.47 7.52
CA TRP A 50 -17.62 3.48 6.75
C TRP A 50 -16.32 4.03 6.19
N ALA A 51 -16.31 5.27 5.68
CA ALA A 51 -15.09 5.92 5.24
C ALA A 51 -14.07 6.00 6.39
N GLY A 52 -14.49 6.46 7.57
CA GLY A 52 -13.63 6.52 8.76
C GLY A 52 -13.08 5.15 9.19
N VAL A 53 -13.94 4.12 9.18
CA VAL A 53 -13.54 2.73 9.49
C VAL A 53 -12.51 2.24 8.50
N VAL A 54 -12.77 2.39 7.20
CA VAL A 54 -11.88 1.92 6.13
C VAL A 54 -10.53 2.64 6.21
N PHE A 55 -10.50 3.96 6.37
CA PHE A 55 -9.25 4.70 6.55
C PHE A 55 -8.46 4.23 7.77
N SER A 56 -9.14 4.03 8.91
CA SER A 56 -8.49 3.56 10.13
C SER A 56 -7.89 2.17 9.95
N VAL A 57 -8.59 1.28 9.26
CA VAL A 57 -8.13 -0.09 8.97
C VAL A 57 -6.90 -0.09 8.06
N ILE A 58 -6.88 0.75 7.01
CA ILE A 58 -5.72 0.91 6.12
C ILE A 58 -4.50 1.38 6.91
N GLU A 59 -4.64 2.46 7.69
CA GLU A 59 -3.52 3.05 8.44
C GLU A 59 -3.05 2.12 9.57
N LEU A 60 -3.96 1.41 10.25
CA LEU A 60 -3.61 0.41 11.26
C LEU A 60 -2.84 -0.76 10.66
N THR A 61 -3.33 -1.33 9.56
CA THR A 61 -2.62 -2.44 8.90
C THR A 61 -1.29 -2.00 8.31
N PHE A 62 -1.22 -0.79 7.77
CA PHE A 62 0.04 -0.18 7.34
C PHE A 62 1.02 -0.01 8.52
N ALA A 63 0.58 0.52 9.66
CA ALA A 63 1.42 0.64 10.84
C ALA A 63 1.91 -0.72 11.37
N LEU A 64 1.04 -1.74 11.40
CA LEU A 64 1.38 -3.10 11.83
C LEU A 64 2.32 -3.82 10.86
N SER A 65 2.21 -3.52 9.57
CA SER A 65 3.06 -4.09 8.54
C SER A 65 4.51 -3.62 8.65
N ALA A 66 4.74 -2.44 9.21
CA ALA A 66 6.06 -1.81 9.27
C ALA A 66 7.13 -2.65 10.02
N PRO A 67 6.87 -3.22 11.22
CA PRO A 67 7.79 -4.16 11.87
C PRO A 67 7.87 -5.52 11.16
N LEU A 68 6.75 -6.03 10.64
CA LEU A 68 6.68 -7.31 9.92
C LEU A 68 7.62 -7.32 8.70
N TRP A 69 7.53 -6.28 7.87
CA TRP A 69 8.36 -6.14 6.68
C TRP A 69 9.77 -5.69 7.03
N GLY A 70 9.97 -4.87 8.08
CA GLY A 70 11.30 -4.52 8.56
C GLY A 70 12.19 -5.75 8.84
N LEU A 71 11.66 -6.74 9.56
CA LEU A 71 12.35 -7.99 9.86
C LEU A 71 12.61 -8.85 8.61
N LEU A 72 11.67 -8.85 7.66
CA LEU A 72 11.78 -9.66 6.45
C LEU A 72 12.76 -9.04 5.44
N ALA A 73 12.86 -7.70 5.39
CA ALA A 73 13.81 -6.97 4.55
C ALA A 73 15.26 -7.34 4.88
N ASP A 74 15.54 -7.58 6.17
CA ASP A 74 16.86 -7.98 6.65
C ASP A 74 17.27 -9.39 6.16
N ARG A 75 16.31 -10.26 5.78
CA ARG A 75 16.59 -11.62 5.29
C ARG A 75 16.53 -11.77 3.76
N ILE A 76 15.58 -11.10 3.10
CA ILE A 76 15.32 -11.28 1.65
C ILE A 76 16.11 -10.26 0.80
N GLY A 77 16.61 -9.20 1.44
CA GLY A 77 17.36 -8.15 0.77
C GLY A 77 16.47 -6.97 0.32
N ARG A 78 17.10 -5.81 0.16
CA ARG A 78 16.42 -4.51 0.01
C ARG A 78 15.73 -4.30 -1.34
N LYS A 79 16.23 -4.88 -2.43
CA LYS A 79 15.68 -4.73 -3.79
C LYS A 79 14.24 -5.27 -3.94
N PRO A 80 13.93 -6.53 -3.59
CA PRO A 80 12.57 -7.06 -3.72
C PRO A 80 11.57 -6.37 -2.78
N MET A 81 12.03 -5.85 -1.63
CA MET A 81 11.14 -5.18 -0.68
C MET A 81 10.58 -3.85 -1.20
N VAL A 82 11.31 -3.13 -2.05
CA VAL A 82 10.82 -1.87 -2.65
C VAL A 82 9.91 -2.12 -3.85
N LEU A 83 10.11 -3.23 -4.58
CA LEU A 83 9.27 -3.57 -5.74
C LEU A 83 7.91 -4.15 -5.32
N ARG A 84 7.86 -4.82 -4.15
CA ARG A 84 6.65 -5.47 -3.61
C ARG A 84 5.43 -4.54 -3.49
N PRO A 85 5.52 -3.34 -2.86
CA PRO A 85 4.38 -2.42 -2.76
C PRO A 85 3.79 -2.04 -4.12
N THR A 86 4.65 -1.87 -5.13
CA THR A 86 4.22 -1.50 -6.48
C THR A 86 3.31 -2.57 -7.13
N LEU A 87 3.70 -3.85 -7.02
CA LEU A 87 2.94 -4.94 -7.62
C LEU A 87 1.70 -5.29 -6.80
N LEU A 88 1.85 -5.36 -5.47
CA LEU A 88 0.77 -5.76 -4.58
C LEU A 88 -0.25 -4.64 -4.35
N GLY A 89 0.19 -3.38 -4.34
CA GLY A 89 -0.68 -2.20 -4.28
C GLY A 89 -1.62 -2.14 -5.48
N GLY A 90 -1.06 -2.24 -6.70
CA GLY A 90 -1.87 -2.28 -7.92
C GLY A 90 -2.86 -3.46 -7.95
N ALA A 91 -2.42 -4.66 -7.55
CA ALA A 91 -3.29 -5.83 -7.50
C ALA A 91 -4.45 -5.67 -6.49
N THR A 92 -4.20 -5.06 -5.35
CA THR A 92 -5.22 -4.85 -4.31
C THR A 92 -6.20 -3.72 -4.64
N ILE A 93 -5.76 -2.66 -5.32
CA ILE A 93 -6.65 -1.63 -5.87
C ILE A 93 -7.58 -2.22 -6.93
N ILE A 94 -7.05 -3.04 -7.85
CA ILE A 94 -7.89 -3.75 -8.83
C ILE A 94 -8.89 -4.65 -8.09
N ALA A 95 -8.45 -5.43 -7.10
CA ALA A 95 -9.35 -6.25 -6.30
C ALA A 95 -10.44 -5.44 -5.59
N ALA A 96 -10.14 -4.22 -5.14
CA ALA A 96 -11.11 -3.33 -4.49
C ALA A 96 -12.26 -2.93 -5.44
N THR A 97 -11.99 -2.78 -6.74
CA THR A 97 -13.04 -2.46 -7.74
C THR A 97 -14.07 -3.58 -7.94
N PHE A 98 -13.73 -4.82 -7.60
CA PHE A 98 -14.64 -5.97 -7.72
C PHE A 98 -15.39 -6.28 -6.41
N THR A 99 -15.26 -5.43 -5.38
CA THR A 99 -15.96 -5.65 -4.11
C THR A 99 -17.44 -5.30 -4.23
N ALA A 100 -18.30 -6.11 -3.62
CA ALA A 100 -19.76 -5.98 -3.71
C ALA A 100 -20.39 -5.54 -2.38
N SER A 101 -19.59 -5.28 -1.34
CA SER A 101 -20.08 -4.82 -0.04
C SER A 101 -19.01 -4.03 0.74
N ALA A 102 -19.45 -3.11 1.61
CA ALA A 102 -18.55 -2.29 2.44
C ALA A 102 -17.59 -3.12 3.33
N PRO A 103 -18.00 -4.24 3.95
CA PRO A 103 -17.07 -5.09 4.71
C PRO A 103 -16.03 -5.79 3.83
N GLN A 104 -16.40 -6.21 2.62
CA GLN A 104 -15.43 -6.79 1.66
C GLN A 104 -14.42 -5.74 1.20
N LEU A 105 -14.87 -4.52 0.95
CA LEU A 105 -14.01 -3.39 0.64
C LEU A 105 -13.00 -3.14 1.77
N ALA A 106 -13.48 -3.09 3.02
CA ALA A 106 -12.63 -2.94 4.19
C ALA A 106 -11.61 -4.08 4.32
N ALA A 107 -11.99 -5.32 4.05
CA ALA A 107 -11.08 -6.47 4.10
C ALA A 107 -10.00 -6.43 3.01
N VAL A 108 -10.36 -6.06 1.77
CA VAL A 108 -9.40 -5.89 0.67
C VAL A 108 -8.43 -4.75 0.97
N LEU A 109 -8.90 -3.67 1.59
CA LEU A 109 -8.08 -2.52 1.94
C LEU A 109 -7.22 -2.75 3.19
N ALA A 110 -7.67 -3.59 4.12
CA ALA A 110 -6.83 -4.12 5.20
C ALA A 110 -5.65 -4.92 4.63
N LEU A 111 -5.94 -5.75 3.61
CA LEU A 111 -4.90 -6.47 2.89
C LEU A 111 -4.00 -5.49 2.14
N HIS A 112 -4.55 -4.47 1.49
CA HIS A 112 -3.76 -3.41 0.85
C HIS A 112 -2.75 -2.79 1.81
N GLY A 113 -3.19 -2.29 2.97
CA GLY A 113 -2.30 -1.68 3.97
C GLY A 113 -1.22 -2.65 4.48
N LEU A 114 -1.58 -3.91 4.70
CA LEU A 114 -0.61 -4.95 5.07
C LEU A 114 0.39 -5.23 3.95
N LEU A 115 -0.04 -5.12 2.68
CA LEU A 115 0.76 -5.46 1.52
C LEU A 115 1.66 -4.32 1.03
N THR A 116 1.23 -3.07 1.16
CA THR A 116 1.98 -1.87 0.75
C THR A 116 2.89 -1.33 1.84
N GLY A 117 2.77 -1.87 3.05
CA GLY A 117 3.64 -1.64 4.20
C GLY A 117 5.11 -1.42 3.89
N GLN A 118 5.62 -0.24 4.29
CA GLN A 118 7.04 0.08 4.13
C GLN A 118 7.84 -0.28 5.38
N PRO A 119 9.04 -0.87 5.25
CA PRO A 119 9.90 -1.17 6.39
C PRO A 119 10.33 0.12 7.09
N TRP A 120 10.05 0.23 8.40
CA TRP A 120 10.09 1.51 9.12
C TRP A 120 11.48 2.11 9.39
N HIS A 121 12.59 1.48 9.00
CA HIS A 121 13.91 1.95 9.44
C HIS A 121 14.94 2.09 8.32
N ALA A 122 15.13 3.33 7.87
CA ALA A 122 16.18 3.78 6.97
C ALA A 122 17.49 4.19 7.69
N SER A 123 17.70 3.89 8.97
CA SER A 123 18.92 4.33 9.68
C SER A 123 20.12 3.37 9.56
N ARG A 124 19.92 2.17 8.99
CA ARG A 124 21.02 1.24 8.62
C ARG A 124 21.54 1.48 7.19
N TRP A 125 21.35 2.68 6.65
CA TRP A 125 21.89 3.11 5.36
C TRP A 125 23.26 3.77 5.51
N ARG A 126 24.12 3.25 6.40
CA ARG A 126 25.52 3.61 6.37
C ARG A 126 26.26 2.65 5.43
N PRO A 127 27.04 3.18 4.47
CA PRO A 127 27.94 2.36 3.66
C PRO A 127 28.95 1.59 4.52
#